data_AF-A0A920Q9Z6-F1
#
_entry.id   AF-A0A920Q9Z6-F1
#
_cell.length_a   1.000
_cell.length_b   1.000
_cell.length_c   1.000
_cell.angle_alpha   90.00
_cell.angle_beta   90.00
_cell.angle_gamma   90.00
#
_symmetry.space_group_name_H-M   'P 1'
#
loop_
_entity.id
_entity.type
_entity.pdbx_description
1 polymer ?
#
loop_
_entity_poly.entity_id
_entity_poly.type
_entity_poly.pdbx_seq_one_letter_code
_entity_poly.pdbx_strand_id
1 'polypeptide(L)'
;MGYLRLRNLRSHWPMVRSSADAGIMLQAISGLDPKDPLLSRPSTGYARDIEKGSKVRIGLDDKYISENTDPELVASVLAGIKTLEGLVPRCTVTMPGLSGYMEAWGVLCSSEALAAHESTTPHTEMTTAWFQGWLDNGAQVTGADYAKANNIRSACRGLLNNIFQMLT
;
A
#
# COMPACT_ATOMS: atom_id res chain seq x y z
N MET A 1 6.26 21.73 -3.91
CA MET A 1 5.25 20.90 -3.22
C MET A 1 6.05 19.89 -2.42
N GLY A 2 6.16 20.05 -1.09
CA GLY A 2 6.85 19.06 -0.25
C GLY A 2 6.10 17.75 -0.35
N TYR A 3 6.72 16.72 -0.93
CA TYR A 3 6.07 15.42 -1.12
C TYR A 3 6.79 14.39 -0.27
N LEU A 4 6.02 13.45 0.28
CA LEU A 4 6.54 12.36 1.11
C LEU A 4 7.47 11.48 0.27
N ARG A 5 8.78 11.69 0.38
CA ARG A 5 9.79 10.87 -0.28
C ARG A 5 10.17 9.75 0.67
N LEU A 6 9.56 8.59 0.47
CA LEU A 6 9.86 7.38 1.25
C LEU A 6 10.76 6.47 0.44
N ARG A 7 11.76 5.87 1.09
CA ARG A 7 12.72 4.99 0.42
C ARG A 7 12.12 3.62 0.14
N ASN A 8 11.32 3.08 1.08
CA ASN A 8 10.84 1.69 1.02
C ASN A 8 9.33 1.56 0.84
N LEU A 9 8.60 2.68 0.76
CA LEU A 9 7.13 2.73 0.72
C LEU A 9 6.58 3.57 -0.43
N ARG A 10 7.45 4.04 -1.32
CA ARG A 10 7.04 4.76 -2.54
C ARG A 10 6.60 3.75 -3.60
N SER A 11 5.47 4.04 -4.22
CA SER A 11 4.98 3.35 -5.41
C SER A 11 4.47 4.37 -6.42
N HIS A 12 4.53 4.04 -7.71
CA HIS A 12 3.99 4.85 -8.80
C HIS A 12 2.79 4.13 -9.39
N TRP A 13 1.65 4.82 -9.47
CA TRP A 13 0.39 4.23 -9.92
C TRP A 13 -0.31 5.13 -10.95
N PRO A 14 -0.81 4.57 -12.06
CA PRO A 14 -1.59 5.34 -13.02
C PRO A 14 -3.00 5.61 -12.47
N MET A 15 -3.47 6.84 -12.64
CA MET A 15 -4.87 7.21 -12.42
C MET A 15 -5.59 7.22 -13.77
N VAL A 16 -6.47 6.25 -13.99
CA VAL A 16 -7.13 6.00 -15.28
C VAL A 16 -8.62 5.73 -15.09
N ARG A 17 -9.41 5.79 -16.17
CA ARG A 17 -10.87 5.66 -16.12
C ARG A 17 -11.38 4.22 -16.27
N SER A 18 -10.52 3.25 -16.61
CA SER A 18 -10.90 1.86 -16.79
C SER A 18 -9.81 0.88 -16.36
N SER A 19 -10.19 -0.36 -16.05
CA SER A 19 -9.25 -1.45 -15.76
C SER A 19 -8.37 -1.81 -16.96
N ALA A 20 -8.88 -1.66 -18.19
CA ALA A 20 -8.13 -1.85 -19.42
C ALA A 20 -7.01 -0.82 -19.57
N ASP A 21 -7.32 0.45 -19.37
CA ASP A 21 -6.31 1.51 -19.37
C ASP A 21 -5.28 1.28 -18.25
N ALA A 22 -5.71 0.75 -17.10
CA ALA A 22 -4.82 0.46 -15.98
C ALA A 22 -3.83 -0.65 -16.35
N GLY A 23 -4.30 -1.72 -16.97
CA GLY A 23 -3.47 -2.81 -17.48
C GLY A 23 -2.46 -2.33 -18.53
N ILE A 24 -2.88 -1.47 -19.47
CA ILE A 24 -2.01 -0.89 -20.50
C ILE A 24 -0.95 0.03 -19.87
N MET A 25 -1.36 0.93 -18.98
CA MET A 25 -0.44 1.86 -18.34
C MET A 25 0.56 1.13 -17.44
N LEU A 26 0.10 0.15 -16.65
CA LEU A 26 0.97 -0.69 -15.85
C LEU A 26 1.95 -1.46 -16.73
N GLN A 27 1.50 -2.03 -17.84
CA GLN A 27 2.39 -2.69 -18.80
C GLN A 27 3.51 -1.77 -19.29
N ALA A 28 3.17 -0.51 -19.61
CA ALA A 28 4.12 0.46 -20.15
C ALA A 28 5.13 0.97 -19.11
N ILE A 29 4.72 1.14 -17.85
CA ILE A 29 5.60 1.66 -16.78
C ILE A 29 6.29 0.56 -15.97
N SER A 30 5.81 -0.68 -16.05
CA SER A 30 6.43 -1.82 -15.38
C SER A 30 7.72 -2.23 -16.09
N GLY A 31 8.73 -2.56 -15.31
CA GLY A 31 10.01 -3.00 -15.84
C GLY A 31 11.15 -2.69 -14.90
N LEU A 32 12.33 -3.17 -15.27
CA LEU A 32 13.56 -2.79 -14.60
C LEU A 32 13.97 -1.40 -15.08
N ASP A 33 14.18 -0.48 -14.14
CA ASP A 33 14.91 0.75 -14.41
C ASP A 33 16.39 0.49 -14.06
N PRO A 34 17.33 0.54 -15.02
CA PRO A 34 18.75 0.37 -14.75
C PRO A 34 19.32 1.37 -13.72
N LYS A 35 18.62 2.49 -13.50
CA LYS A 35 18.99 3.50 -12.50
C LYS A 35 18.37 3.24 -11.13
N ASP A 36 17.47 2.27 -11.01
CA ASP A 36 16.89 1.85 -9.75
C ASP A 36 17.46 0.47 -9.33
N PRO A 37 18.45 0.43 -8.42
CA PRO A 37 19.07 -0.80 -7.99
C PRO A 37 18.15 -1.68 -7.11
N LEU A 38 16.96 -1.20 -6.72
CA LEU A 38 16.00 -1.93 -5.89
C LEU A 38 15.04 -2.80 -6.71
N LEU A 39 14.94 -2.55 -8.03
CA LEU A 39 14.09 -3.33 -8.92
C LEU A 39 14.79 -4.62 -9.34
N SER A 40 14.21 -5.77 -8.97
CA SER A 40 14.79 -7.09 -9.20
C SER A 40 13.85 -8.07 -9.91
N ARG A 41 12.64 -7.65 -10.28
CA ARG A 41 11.64 -8.53 -10.91
C ARG A 41 11.34 -8.10 -12.34
N PRO A 42 11.29 -9.03 -13.31
CA PRO A 42 10.90 -8.73 -14.67
C PRO A 42 9.43 -8.29 -14.75
N SER A 43 9.10 -7.42 -15.70
CA SER A 43 7.72 -6.95 -15.94
C SER A 43 6.80 -8.12 -16.25
N THR A 44 5.67 -8.22 -15.56
CA THR A 44 4.62 -9.17 -15.94
C THR A 44 3.78 -8.62 -17.10
N GLY A 45 3.11 -9.51 -17.82
CA GLY A 45 2.20 -9.11 -18.89
C GLY A 45 0.86 -8.65 -18.35
N TYR A 46 0.74 -7.40 -17.90
CA TYR A 46 -0.44 -6.89 -17.17
C TYR A 46 -1.68 -6.67 -18.03
N ALA A 47 -1.49 -6.44 -19.34
CA ALA A 47 -2.59 -6.31 -20.30
C ALA A 47 -2.93 -7.64 -21.00
N ARG A 48 -2.15 -8.70 -20.76
CA ARG A 48 -2.46 -10.01 -21.33
C ARG A 48 -3.69 -10.58 -20.63
N ASP A 49 -4.52 -11.29 -21.39
CA ASP A 49 -5.62 -12.06 -20.86
C ASP A 49 -6.70 -11.24 -20.13
N ILE A 50 -6.84 -9.95 -20.43
CA ILE A 50 -7.85 -9.08 -19.80
C ILE A 50 -9.28 -9.57 -20.05
N GLU A 51 -9.51 -10.22 -21.19
CA GLU A 51 -10.77 -10.84 -21.58
C GLU A 51 -10.94 -12.27 -21.02
N LYS A 52 -9.90 -12.84 -20.40
CA LYS A 52 -9.99 -14.18 -19.82
C LYS A 52 -10.42 -14.08 -18.36
N GLY A 53 -11.41 -14.89 -17.99
CA GLY A 53 -11.82 -15.03 -16.59
C GLY A 53 -10.64 -15.47 -15.69
N SER A 54 -10.66 -15.04 -14.44
CA SER A 54 -9.60 -15.37 -13.48
C SER A 54 -10.03 -16.49 -12.53
N LYS A 55 -9.06 -17.26 -12.01
CA LYS A 55 -9.30 -18.30 -11.00
C LYS A 55 -9.18 -17.76 -9.57
N VAL A 56 -9.52 -16.49 -9.35
CA VAL A 56 -9.37 -15.84 -8.04
C VAL A 56 -10.58 -16.08 -7.16
N ARG A 57 -10.40 -15.83 -5.86
CA ARG A 57 -11.46 -15.81 -4.84
C ARG A 57 -11.47 -14.45 -4.15
N ILE A 58 -12.64 -14.03 -3.69
CA ILE A 58 -12.81 -12.80 -2.90
C ILE A 58 -12.78 -13.17 -1.42
N GLY A 59 -11.71 -12.82 -0.72
CA GLY A 59 -11.67 -12.86 0.73
C GLY A 59 -12.33 -11.61 1.32
N LEU A 60 -13.38 -11.77 2.13
CA LEU A 60 -14.07 -10.67 2.81
C LEU A 60 -14.09 -10.86 4.33
N ASP A 61 -13.69 -9.82 5.06
CA ASP A 61 -13.94 -9.68 6.49
C ASP A 61 -14.99 -8.59 6.67
N ASP A 62 -16.22 -9.00 7.02
CA ASP A 62 -17.36 -8.10 7.19
C ASP A 62 -17.12 -7.06 8.29
N LYS A 63 -16.40 -7.43 9.36
CA LYS A 63 -16.07 -6.50 10.45
C LYS A 63 -15.06 -5.47 9.96
N TYR A 64 -14.03 -5.90 9.25
CA TYR A 64 -12.97 -5.01 8.74
C TYR A 64 -13.52 -3.91 7.82
N ILE A 65 -14.50 -4.23 6.97
CA ILE A 65 -15.06 -3.25 6.04
C ILE A 65 -16.14 -2.34 6.66
N SER A 66 -16.67 -2.69 7.84
CA SER A 66 -17.85 -2.01 8.41
C SER A 66 -17.56 -1.25 9.71
N GLU A 67 -16.60 -1.69 10.52
CA GLU A 67 -16.26 -1.05 11.78
C GLU A 67 -15.69 0.36 11.52
N ASN A 68 -16.24 1.37 12.22
CA ASN A 68 -15.86 2.79 12.07
C ASN A 68 -15.92 3.34 10.63
N THR A 69 -16.79 2.77 9.78
CA THR A 69 -16.95 3.16 8.38
C THR A 69 -18.36 3.71 8.14
N ASP A 70 -18.48 4.71 7.27
CA ASP A 70 -19.78 5.28 6.90
C ASP A 70 -20.70 4.18 6.31
N PRO A 71 -21.94 4.01 6.83
CA PRO A 71 -22.85 2.97 6.35
C PRO A 71 -23.13 3.00 4.85
N GLU A 72 -23.15 4.19 4.21
CA GLU A 72 -23.36 4.33 2.77
C GLU A 72 -22.16 3.79 1.97
N LEU A 73 -20.94 4.00 2.49
CA LEU A 73 -19.73 3.41 1.91
C LEU A 73 -19.73 1.88 2.06
N VAL A 74 -20.11 1.37 3.23
CA VAL A 74 -20.23 -0.08 3.47
C VAL A 74 -21.22 -0.71 2.50
N ALA A 75 -22.40 -0.10 2.34
CA ALA A 75 -23.42 -0.57 1.41
C ALA A 75 -22.92 -0.58 -0.05
N SER A 76 -22.19 0.47 -0.45
CA SER A 76 -21.61 0.58 -1.79
C SER A 76 -20.57 -0.51 -2.07
N VAL A 77 -19.68 -0.79 -1.11
CA VAL A 77 -18.68 -1.87 -1.22
C VAL A 77 -19.36 -3.24 -1.32
N LEU A 78 -20.33 -3.52 -0.45
CA LEU A 78 -21.07 -4.78 -0.45
C LEU A 78 -21.85 -4.99 -1.76
N ALA A 79 -22.42 -3.93 -2.34
CA ALA A 79 -23.08 -4.02 -3.66
C ALA A 79 -22.09 -4.38 -4.78
N GLY A 80 -20.89 -3.80 -4.74
CA GLY A 80 -19.80 -4.16 -5.66
C GLY A 80 -19.37 -5.63 -5.50
N ILE A 81 -19.19 -6.10 -4.26
CA ILE A 81 -18.85 -7.50 -3.97
C ILE A 81 -19.93 -8.45 -4.48
N LYS A 82 -21.21 -8.16 -4.24
CA LYS A 82 -22.33 -8.96 -4.74
C LYS A 82 -22.33 -9.09 -6.27
N THR A 83 -21.92 -8.04 -6.98
CA THR A 83 -21.77 -8.07 -8.44
C THR A 83 -20.64 -9.03 -8.84
N LEU A 84 -19.52 -9.00 -8.12
CA LEU A 84 -18.37 -9.87 -8.40
C LEU A 84 -18.59 -11.33 -7.98
N GLU A 85 -19.44 -11.60 -6.99
CA GLU A 85 -19.82 -12.98 -6.58
C GLU A 85 -20.48 -13.77 -7.72
N GLY A 86 -21.09 -13.10 -8.70
CA GLY A 86 -21.60 -13.74 -9.91
C GLY A 86 -20.50 -14.25 -10.85
N LEU A 87 -19.25 -13.82 -10.66
CA LEU A 87 -18.10 -14.13 -11.51
C LEU A 87 -17.06 -15.00 -10.80
N VAL A 88 -16.85 -14.78 -9.49
CA VAL A 88 -15.84 -15.47 -8.69
C VAL A 88 -16.36 -15.82 -7.29
N PRO A 89 -15.90 -16.91 -6.66
CA PRO A 89 -16.39 -17.30 -5.33
C PRO A 89 -15.94 -16.31 -4.25
N ARG A 90 -16.84 -16.01 -3.30
CA ARG A 90 -16.51 -15.35 -2.03
C ARG A 90 -16.17 -16.37 -0.95
N CYS A 91 -15.24 -16.00 -0.08
CA CYS A 91 -14.96 -16.70 1.17
C CYS A 91 -14.77 -15.69 2.31
N THR A 92 -15.18 -16.08 3.51
CA THR A 92 -14.95 -15.30 4.72
C THR A 92 -13.49 -15.38 5.14
N VAL A 93 -12.90 -14.24 5.48
CA VAL A 93 -11.57 -14.15 6.09
C VAL A 93 -11.65 -13.32 7.37
N THR A 94 -10.59 -13.38 8.18
CA THR A 94 -10.43 -12.51 9.34
C THR A 94 -9.13 -11.73 9.17
N MET A 95 -9.24 -10.41 9.08
CA MET A 95 -8.12 -9.50 9.00
C MET A 95 -7.45 -9.36 10.38
N PRO A 96 -6.11 -9.31 10.45
CA PRO A 96 -5.44 -9.03 11.71
C PRO A 96 -5.74 -7.59 12.15
N GLY A 97 -5.80 -7.35 13.46
CA GLY A 97 -5.92 -6.00 13.99
C GLY A 97 -4.78 -5.12 13.51
N LEU A 98 -5.09 -3.95 12.90
CA LEU A 98 -4.10 -3.14 12.20
C LEU A 98 -3.48 -1.99 13.01
N SER A 99 -4.00 -1.69 14.21
CA SER A 99 -3.59 -0.51 14.99
C SER A 99 -2.07 -0.44 15.25
N GLY A 100 -1.47 -1.54 15.70
CA GLY A 100 -0.02 -1.61 15.93
C GLY A 100 0.83 -1.47 14.66
N TYR A 101 0.27 -1.78 13.48
CA TYR A 101 0.96 -1.58 12.20
C TYR A 101 0.94 -0.10 11.76
N MET A 102 -0.12 0.65 12.09
CA MET A 102 -0.21 2.08 11.76
C MET A 102 0.80 2.91 12.55
N GLU A 103 1.04 2.56 13.81
CA GLU A 103 2.09 3.19 14.63
C GLU A 103 3.48 2.91 14.06
N ALA A 104 3.78 1.64 13.76
CA ALA A 104 5.04 1.26 13.12
C ALA A 104 5.23 1.94 11.75
N TRP A 105 4.15 2.10 10.97
CA TRP A 105 4.18 2.84 9.71
C TRP A 105 4.59 4.29 9.92
N GLY A 106 4.07 4.97 10.95
CA GLY A 106 4.45 6.34 11.30
C GLY A 106 5.95 6.49 11.62
N VAL A 107 6.50 5.55 12.39
CA VAL A 107 7.94 5.50 12.70
C VAL A 107 8.78 5.33 11.44
N LEU A 108 8.43 4.35 10.59
CA LEU A 108 9.16 4.08 9.35
C LEU A 108 9.09 5.27 8.38
N CYS A 109 7.89 5.83 8.18
CA CYS A 109 7.66 6.89 7.21
C CYS A 109 8.30 8.22 7.60
N SER A 110 8.22 8.61 8.87
CA SER A 110 8.83 9.87 9.33
C SER A 110 10.36 9.80 9.26
N SER A 111 10.96 8.70 9.70
CA SER A 111 12.41 8.46 9.62
C SER A 111 12.91 8.45 8.17
N GLU A 112 12.24 7.73 7.27
CA GLU A 112 12.63 7.67 5.87
C GLU A 112 12.41 8.99 5.14
N ALA A 113 11.33 9.72 5.47
CA ALA A 113 11.10 11.06 4.94
C ALA A 113 12.21 12.02 5.37
N LEU A 114 12.61 12.02 6.64
CA LEU A 114 13.73 12.84 7.12
C LEU A 114 15.02 12.52 6.35
N ALA A 115 15.41 11.25 6.30
CA ALA A 115 16.62 10.81 5.59
C ALA A 115 16.61 11.23 4.11
N ALA A 116 15.46 11.14 3.44
CA ALA A 116 15.32 11.52 2.04
C ALA A 116 15.39 13.05 1.80
N HIS A 117 15.18 13.85 2.84
CA HIS A 117 15.17 15.32 2.78
C HIS A 117 16.39 15.96 3.48
N GLU A 118 17.33 15.18 4.03
CA GLU A 118 18.52 15.71 4.72
C GLU A 118 19.28 16.77 3.92
N SER A 119 19.43 16.57 2.60
CA SER A 119 20.12 17.51 1.70
C SER A 119 19.30 18.76 1.31
N THR A 120 18.02 18.80 1.67
CA THR A 120 17.05 19.82 1.23
C THR A 120 16.38 20.57 2.39
N THR A 121 16.56 20.12 3.63
CA THR A 121 16.02 20.74 4.85
C THR A 121 17.04 21.73 5.44
N PRO A 122 16.66 22.96 5.82
CA PRO A 122 15.31 23.52 5.86
C PRO A 122 14.93 24.30 4.59
N HIS A 123 15.66 24.13 3.49
CA HIS A 123 15.76 25.07 2.39
C HIS A 123 14.63 25.03 1.34
N THR A 124 13.37 24.84 1.73
CA THR A 124 12.30 25.17 0.78
C THR A 124 11.20 26.00 1.43
N GLU A 125 10.91 27.15 0.81
CA GLU A 125 9.71 27.99 1.04
C GLU A 125 8.38 27.20 0.88
N MET A 126 8.44 25.92 0.49
CA MET A 126 7.31 25.03 0.21
C MET A 126 7.03 23.98 1.30
N THR A 127 7.75 24.01 2.43
CA THR A 127 7.53 23.08 3.55
C THR A 127 6.41 23.61 4.44
N THR A 128 5.28 22.89 4.50
CA THR A 128 4.18 23.25 5.41
C THR A 128 4.55 22.97 6.86
N ALA A 129 3.96 23.70 7.81
CA ALA A 129 4.20 23.47 9.25
C ALA A 129 3.89 22.03 9.68
N TRP A 130 2.86 21.42 9.08
CA TRP A 130 2.54 20.01 9.31
C TRP A 130 3.66 19.07 8.85
N PHE A 131 4.20 19.30 7.65
CA PHE A 131 5.27 18.45 7.13
C PHE A 131 6.57 18.65 7.89
N GLN A 132 6.88 19.87 8.33
CA GLN A 132 8.01 20.11 9.22
C GLN A 132 7.86 19.31 10.53
N GLY A 133 6.69 19.35 11.17
CA GLY A 133 6.43 18.52 12.35
C GLY A 133 6.57 17.02 12.08
N TRP A 134 6.24 16.56 10.88
CA TRP A 134 6.48 15.17 10.46
C TRP A 134 7.97 14.81 10.38
N LEU A 135 8.80 15.72 9.87
CA LEU A 135 10.27 15.55 9.83
C LEU A 135 10.88 15.60 11.24
N ASP A 136 10.38 16.51 12.09
CA ASP A 136 10.81 16.64 13.48
C ASP A 136 10.53 15.35 14.26
N ASN A 137 9.37 14.72 14.03
CA ASN A 137 9.05 13.39 14.57
C ASN A 137 10.08 12.34 14.11
N GLY A 138 10.43 12.36 12.83
CA GLY A 138 11.46 11.47 12.27
C GLY A 138 12.83 11.65 12.95
N ALA A 139 13.17 12.87 13.35
CA ALA A 139 14.44 13.19 14.01
C ALA A 139 14.53 12.63 15.44
N GLN A 140 13.38 12.34 16.06
CA GLN A 140 13.32 11.72 17.39
C GLN A 140 13.36 10.18 17.35
N VAL A 141 13.22 9.56 16.17
CA VAL A 141 13.21 8.10 16.05
C VAL A 141 14.61 7.54 16.25
N THR A 142 14.78 6.62 17.21
CA THR A 142 16.04 5.93 17.40
C THR A 142 16.20 4.74 16.45
N GLY A 143 17.44 4.27 16.26
CA GLY A 143 17.69 3.03 15.51
C GLY A 143 16.99 1.81 16.11
N ALA A 144 16.82 1.76 17.43
CA ALA A 144 16.07 0.69 18.10
C ALA A 144 14.57 0.74 17.77
N ASP A 145 13.99 1.95 17.71
CA ASP A 145 12.58 2.13 17.34
C ASP A 145 12.34 1.76 15.88
N TYR A 146 13.23 2.18 14.98
CA TYR A 146 13.18 1.79 13.57
C TYR A 146 13.29 0.26 13.38
N ALA A 147 14.18 -0.40 14.13
CA ALA A 147 14.33 -1.85 14.10
C ALA A 147 13.06 -2.57 14.61
N LYS A 148 12.47 -2.11 15.72
CA LYS A 148 11.21 -2.65 16.25
C LYS A 148 10.06 -2.48 15.25
N ALA A 149 9.96 -1.31 14.61
CA ALA A 149 8.95 -1.06 13.60
C ALA A 149 9.08 -1.99 12.38
N ASN A 150 10.30 -2.32 11.95
CA ASN A 150 10.53 -3.30 10.89
C ASN A 150 10.15 -4.73 11.29
N ASN A 151 10.34 -5.12 12.56
CA ASN A 151 9.86 -6.41 13.06
C ASN A 151 8.33 -6.49 13.01
N ILE A 152 7.65 -5.41 13.41
CA ILE A 152 6.18 -5.29 13.33
C ILE A 152 5.69 -5.38 11.87
N ARG A 153 6.33 -4.67 10.94
CA ARG A 153 6.06 -4.77 9.49
C ARG A 153 6.23 -6.21 8.98
N SER A 154 7.28 -6.90 9.42
CA SER A 154 7.56 -8.28 9.02
C SER A 154 6.49 -9.26 9.52
N ALA A 155 6.02 -9.08 10.76
CA ALA A 155 4.91 -9.84 11.33
C ALA A 155 3.60 -9.60 10.55
N CYS A 156 3.30 -8.34 10.20
CA CYS A 156 2.15 -7.99 9.36
C CYS A 156 2.17 -8.75 8.02
N ARG A 157 3.33 -8.74 7.35
CA ARG A 157 3.55 -9.44 6.08
C ARG A 157 3.29 -10.94 6.22
N GLY A 158 3.74 -11.55 7.32
CA GLY A 158 3.50 -12.96 7.60
C GLY A 158 2.01 -13.28 7.74
N LEU A 159 1.28 -12.48 8.51
CA LEU A 159 -0.17 -12.66 8.71
C LEU A 159 -0.96 -12.52 7.41
N LEU A 160 -0.67 -11.48 6.62
CA LEU A 160 -1.32 -11.29 5.32
C LEU A 160 -1.00 -12.43 4.34
N ASN A 161 0.25 -12.91 4.31
CA ASN A 161 0.62 -14.05 3.48
C ASN A 161 -0.18 -15.31 3.84
N ASN A 162 -0.41 -15.58 5.13
CA ASN A 162 -1.22 -16.71 5.56
C ASN A 162 -2.67 -16.58 5.07
N ILE A 163 -3.23 -15.36 5.09
CA ILE A 163 -4.56 -15.09 4.53
C ILE A 163 -4.59 -15.38 3.03
N PHE A 164 -3.62 -14.87 2.27
CA PHE A 164 -3.57 -15.13 0.82
C PHE A 164 -3.41 -16.61 0.48
N GLN A 165 -2.67 -17.39 1.28
CA GLN A 165 -2.55 -18.84 1.09
C GLN A 165 -3.87 -19.60 1.28
N MET A 166 -4.79 -19.09 2.10
CA MET A 166 -6.13 -19.67 2.24
C MET A 166 -7.03 -19.40 1.01
N LEU A 167 -6.67 -18.41 0.18
CA LEU A 167 -7.41 -17.96 -1.00
C LEU A 167 -6.93 -18.62 -2.32
N THR A 168 -5.77 -19.28 -2.31
CA THR A 168 -5.26 -20.14 -3.40
C THR A 168 -5.85 -21.53 -3.35
#